data_AF-A0A7Y3J2Q6-F1
#
_entry.id   AF-A0A7Y3J2Q6-F1
#
_cell.length_a   1.000
_cell.length_b   1.000
_cell.length_c   1.000
_cell.angle_alpha   90.00
_cell.angle_beta   90.00
_cell.angle_gamma   90.00
#
_symmetry.space_group_name_H-M   'P 1'
#
loop_
_entity.id
_entity.type
_entity.pdbx_description
1 polymer ?
#
loop_
_entity_poly.entity_id
_entity_poly.type
_entity_poly.pdbx_seq_one_letter_code
_entity_poly.pdbx_strand_id
1 'polypeptide(L)'
;MHDLHKLSRQERVFLSGAIKAVILADGKIEEAELEDLDQIVAKLKFDDFDSCLEQFEQEARREEGFRILAENIFHEETRRLILALLWELALQQGAARPDEVAVIKTLQSWWNS
;
A
#
# COMPACT_ATOMS: atom_id res chain seq x y z
N MET A 1 15.27 5.53 -4.77
CA MET A 1 14.57 4.31 -5.26
C MET A 1 14.49 3.37 -4.07
N HIS A 2 13.28 3.02 -3.66
CA HIS A 2 13.04 2.13 -2.53
C HIS A 2 13.39 0.70 -2.93
N ASP A 3 14.17 0.01 -2.10
CA ASP A 3 14.60 -1.36 -2.38
C ASP A 3 13.59 -2.37 -1.81
N LEU A 4 12.64 -2.80 -2.65
CA LEU A 4 11.62 -3.76 -2.26
C LEU A 4 12.16 -5.17 -1.98
N HIS A 5 13.40 -5.49 -2.40
CA HIS A 5 14.00 -6.79 -2.10
C HIS A 5 14.32 -6.99 -0.61
N LYS A 6 14.30 -5.90 0.17
CA LYS A 6 14.43 -5.95 1.64
C LYS A 6 13.14 -6.39 2.33
N LEU A 7 12.01 -6.32 1.65
CA LEU A 7 10.73 -6.73 2.20
C LEU A 7 10.60 -8.26 2.12
N SER A 8 10.18 -8.86 3.22
CA SER A 8 9.69 -10.22 3.24
C SER A 8 8.43 -10.36 2.39
N ARG A 9 8.09 -11.60 2.02
CA ARG A 9 6.88 -11.88 1.24
C ARG A 9 5.60 -11.35 1.91
N GLN A 10 5.47 -11.48 3.22
CA GLN A 10 4.29 -10.95 3.94
C GLN A 10 4.25 -9.42 3.93
N GLU A 11 5.38 -8.74 4.06
CA GLU A 11 5.45 -7.29 3.96
C GLU A 11 5.12 -6.79 2.54
N ARG A 12 5.51 -7.56 1.51
CA ARG A 12 5.11 -7.30 0.11
C ARG A 12 3.60 -7.49 -0.10
N VAL A 13 3.03 -8.57 0.43
CA VAL A 13 1.57 -8.82 0.43
C VAL A 13 0.82 -7.66 1.07
N PHE A 14 1.28 -7.19 2.23
CA PHE A 14 0.67 -6.03 2.87
C PHE A 14 0.84 -4.76 2.04
N LEU A 15 2.04 -4.50 1.51
CA LEU A 15 2.30 -3.33 0.67
C LEU A 15 1.40 -3.29 -0.57
N SER A 16 1.18 -4.42 -1.26
CA SER A 16 0.28 -4.45 -2.42
C SER A 16 -1.15 -4.07 -2.05
N GLY A 17 -1.64 -4.56 -0.91
CA GLY A 17 -2.96 -4.17 -0.38
C GLY A 17 -3.04 -2.69 0.00
N ALA A 18 -1.98 -2.16 0.63
CA ALA A 18 -1.91 -0.76 1.02
C ALA A 18 -1.84 0.18 -0.20
N ILE A 19 -1.12 -0.20 -1.25
CA ILE A 19 -1.07 0.53 -2.53
C ILE A 19 -2.48 0.60 -3.14
N LYS A 20 -3.16 -0.53 -3.24
CA LYS A 20 -4.54 -0.58 -3.74
C LYS A 20 -5.49 0.27 -2.89
N ALA A 21 -5.37 0.21 -1.56
CA ALA A 21 -6.22 0.98 -0.66
C ALA A 21 -6.03 2.50 -0.80
N VAL A 22 -4.81 2.97 -1.07
CA VAL A 22 -4.56 4.39 -1.35
C VAL A 22 -5.13 4.79 -2.70
N ILE A 23 -4.88 4.01 -3.75
CA ILE A 23 -5.36 4.33 -5.10
C ILE A 23 -6.89 4.39 -5.14
N LEU A 24 -7.56 3.42 -4.50
CA LEU A 24 -9.02 3.31 -4.48
C LEU A 24 -9.66 3.96 -3.25
N ALA A 25 -8.96 4.88 -2.58
CA ALA A 25 -9.41 5.44 -1.30
C ALA A 25 -10.74 6.21 -1.43
N ASP A 26 -11.02 6.78 -2.61
CA ASP A 26 -12.27 7.50 -2.89
C ASP A 26 -13.46 6.57 -3.21
N GLY A 27 -13.22 5.24 -3.21
CA GLY A 27 -14.21 4.20 -3.42
C GLY A 27 -14.65 4.02 -4.87
N LYS A 28 -14.01 4.69 -5.82
CA LYS A 28 -14.24 4.50 -7.25
C LYS A 28 -13.15 3.59 -7.81
N ILE A 29 -13.48 2.95 -8.92
CA ILE A 29 -12.51 2.23 -9.75
C ILE A 29 -12.66 2.86 -11.13
N GLU A 30 -11.78 3.82 -11.43
CA GLU A 30 -11.74 4.50 -12.72
C GLU A 30 -10.56 3.95 -13.56
N GLU A 31 -10.64 4.00 -14.90
CA GLU A 31 -9.55 3.51 -15.78
C GLU A 31 -8.21 4.19 -15.47
N ALA A 32 -8.24 5.47 -15.09
CA ALA A 32 -7.07 6.24 -14.67
C ALA A 32 -6.37 5.63 -13.43
N GLU A 33 -7.12 5.00 -12.52
CA GLU A 33 -6.56 4.39 -11.30
C GLU A 33 -5.86 3.06 -11.60
N LEU A 34 -6.36 2.33 -12.61
CA LEU A 34 -5.71 1.12 -13.11
C LEU A 34 -4.40 1.46 -13.84
N GLU A 35 -4.40 2.52 -14.65
CA GLU A 35 -3.17 3.01 -15.29
C GLU A 35 -2.14 3.51 -14.27
N ASP A 36 -2.59 4.21 -13.21
CA ASP A 36 -1.71 4.64 -12.12
C ASP A 36 -1.11 3.43 -11.39
N LEU A 37 -1.90 2.39 -11.13
CA LEU A 37 -1.42 1.17 -10.51
C LEU A 37 -0.31 0.50 -11.33
N ASP A 38 -0.51 0.30 -12.63
CA ASP A 38 0.47 -0.32 -13.52
C ASP A 38 1.78 0.48 -13.59
N GLN A 39 1.69 1.81 -13.66
CA GLN A 39 2.85 2.68 -13.66
C GLN A 39 3.64 2.58 -12.34
N ILE A 40 2.93 2.47 -11.22
CA ILE A 40 3.53 2.35 -9.89
C ILE A 40 4.25 1.01 -9.75
N VAL A 41 3.59 -0.09 -10.14
CA VAL A 41 4.18 -1.43 -10.11
C VAL A 41 5.45 -1.49 -10.95
N ALA A 42 5.42 -0.91 -12.16
CA ALA A 42 6.58 -0.84 -13.05
C ALA A 42 7.71 0.02 -12.45
N LYS A 43 7.39 1.20 -11.89
CA LYS A 43 8.37 2.11 -11.27
C LYS A 43 9.05 1.49 -10.05
N LEU A 44 8.30 0.73 -9.26
CA LEU A 44 8.78 0.05 -8.07
C LEU A 44 9.52 -1.26 -8.37
N LYS A 45 9.47 -1.76 -9.62
CA LYS A 45 9.95 -3.09 -9.99
C LYS A 45 9.35 -4.18 -9.10
N PHE A 46 8.04 -4.09 -8.88
CA PHE A 46 7.33 -4.97 -7.97
C PHE A 46 6.91 -6.25 -8.71
N ASP A 47 7.88 -7.12 -8.97
CA ASP A 47 7.75 -8.25 -9.92
C ASP A 47 6.66 -9.28 -9.58
N ASP A 48 6.22 -9.36 -8.33
CA ASP A 48 5.22 -10.32 -7.83
C ASP A 48 3.95 -9.63 -7.30
N PHE A 49 3.72 -8.38 -7.71
CA PHE A 49 2.62 -7.54 -7.22
C PHE A 49 1.27 -8.24 -7.29
N ASP A 50 0.87 -8.76 -8.46
CA ASP A 50 -0.44 -9.39 -8.64
C ASP A 50 -0.64 -10.59 -7.70
N SER A 51 0.39 -11.42 -7.54
CA SER A 51 0.33 -12.58 -6.65
C SER A 51 0.25 -12.17 -5.16
N CYS A 52 0.92 -11.08 -4.81
CA CYS A 52 0.88 -10.50 -3.47
C CYS A 52 -0.48 -9.87 -3.19
N LEU A 53 -1.06 -9.19 -4.17
CA LEU A 53 -2.38 -8.57 -4.07
C LEU A 53 -3.48 -9.63 -3.95
N GLU A 54 -3.43 -10.68 -4.76
CA GLU A 54 -4.39 -11.78 -4.67
C GLU A 54 -4.35 -12.43 -3.27
N GLN A 55 -3.14 -12.69 -2.76
CA GLN A 55 -2.98 -13.21 -1.39
C GLN A 55 -3.51 -12.23 -0.35
N PHE A 56 -3.24 -10.93 -0.53
CA PHE A 56 -3.75 -9.89 0.37
C PHE A 56 -5.28 -9.90 0.43
N GLU A 57 -5.96 -10.00 -0.71
CA GLU A 57 -7.43 -10.01 -0.77
C GLU A 57 -8.03 -11.24 -0.10
N GLN A 58 -7.38 -12.40 -0.24
CA GLN A 58 -7.78 -13.65 0.43
C GLN A 58 -7.63 -13.58 1.95
N GLU A 59 -6.59 -12.92 2.43
CA GLU A 59 -6.24 -12.80 3.86
C GLU A 59 -7.00 -11.66 4.55
N ALA A 60 -7.07 -10.48 3.93
CA ALA A 60 -7.70 -9.31 4.51
C ALA A 60 -9.21 -9.54 4.69
N ARG A 61 -9.92 -10.00 3.65
CA ARG A 61 -11.39 -10.22 3.56
C ARG A 61 -12.29 -9.03 3.93
N ARG A 62 -11.91 -8.17 4.89
CA ARG A 62 -12.61 -7.04 5.52
C ARG A 62 -11.58 -6.09 6.17
N GLU A 63 -12.03 -4.93 6.63
CA GLU A 63 -11.20 -3.92 7.32
C GLU A 63 -10.42 -4.47 8.52
N GLU A 64 -11.02 -5.35 9.33
CA GLU A 64 -10.32 -5.99 10.46
C GLU A 64 -9.10 -6.80 10.01
N GLY A 65 -9.18 -7.51 8.88
CA GLY A 65 -8.04 -8.27 8.37
C GLY A 65 -6.96 -7.36 7.78
N PHE A 66 -7.34 -6.23 7.18
CA PHE A 66 -6.38 -5.19 6.76
C PHE A 66 -5.55 -4.71 7.97
N ARG A 67 -6.22 -4.42 9.10
CA ARG A 67 -5.54 -4.03 10.35
C ARG A 67 -4.63 -5.13 10.90
N ILE A 68 -5.10 -6.37 10.95
CA ILE A 68 -4.28 -7.50 11.44
C ILE A 68 -3.01 -7.66 10.61
N LEU A 69 -3.11 -7.55 9.28
CA LEU A 69 -1.95 -7.61 8.40
C LEU A 69 -0.99 -6.43 8.63
N ALA A 70 -1.52 -5.24 8.92
CA ALA A 70 -0.71 -4.07 9.27
C ALA A 70 0.05 -4.27 10.60
N GLU A 71 -0.60 -4.86 11.61
CA GLU A 71 0.00 -5.12 12.92
C GLU A 71 1.15 -6.16 12.85
N ASN A 72 1.11 -7.06 11.86
CA ASN A 72 2.16 -8.05 11.60
C ASN A 72 3.44 -7.47 10.95
N ILE A 73 3.44 -6.18 10.60
CA ILE A 73 4.66 -5.50 10.14
C ILE A 73 5.42 -5.04 11.37
N PHE A 74 6.42 -5.80 11.83
CA PHE A 74 7.11 -5.53 13.10
C PHE A 74 8.26 -4.52 12.99
N HIS A 75 8.94 -4.47 11.85
CA HIS A 75 10.14 -3.66 11.68
C HIS A 75 9.80 -2.20 11.39
N GLU A 76 10.30 -1.29 12.23
CA GLU A 76 10.08 0.15 12.05
C GLU A 76 10.62 0.66 10.70
N GLU A 77 11.76 0.15 10.24
CA GLU A 77 12.31 0.48 8.92
C GLU A 77 11.33 0.10 7.80
N THR A 78 10.71 -1.08 7.88
CA THR A 78 9.68 -1.51 6.93
C THR A 78 8.46 -0.61 6.97
N ARG A 79 7.95 -0.28 8.17
CA ARG A 79 6.81 0.62 8.35
C ARG A 79 7.08 1.99 7.71
N ARG A 80 8.25 2.57 7.99
CA ARG A 80 8.68 3.85 7.40
C ARG A 80 8.80 3.75 5.88
N LEU A 81 9.34 2.64 5.37
CA LEU A 81 9.48 2.40 3.94
C LEU A 81 8.11 2.35 3.25
N ILE A 82 7.15 1.61 3.82
CA ILE A 82 5.78 1.52 3.30
C ILE A 82 5.12 2.90 3.31
N LEU A 83 5.19 3.65 4.43
CA LEU A 83 4.60 4.99 4.49
C LEU A 83 5.22 5.95 3.47
N ALA A 84 6.54 5.93 3.32
CA ALA A 84 7.24 6.78 2.36
C ALA A 84 6.77 6.48 0.92
N LEU A 85 6.63 5.20 0.59
CA LEU A 85 6.08 4.77 -0.70
C LEU A 85 4.66 5.30 -0.90
N LEU A 86 3.74 5.03 0.04
CA LEU A 86 2.36 5.48 -0.09
C LEU A 86 2.22 7.00 -0.21
N TRP A 87 3.05 7.77 0.49
CA TRP A 87 3.12 9.23 0.33
C TRP A 87 3.63 9.64 -1.04
N GLU A 88 4.64 8.96 -1.58
CA GLU A 88 5.12 9.22 -2.94
C GLU A 88 4.02 8.96 -3.98
N LEU A 89 3.21 7.91 -3.78
CA LEU A 89 2.08 7.59 -4.66
C LEU A 89 0.99 8.67 -4.61
N ALA A 90 0.55 9.04 -3.40
CA ALA A 90 -0.47 10.06 -3.23
C ALA A 90 -0.03 11.43 -3.80
N LEU A 91 1.27 11.72 -3.80
CA LEU A 91 1.81 12.97 -4.35
C LEU A 91 2.08 12.93 -5.86
N GLN A 92 1.93 11.78 -6.52
CA GLN A 92 2.25 11.62 -7.95
C GLN A 92 1.38 12.51 -8.85
N GLN A 93 0.13 12.78 -8.45
CA GLN A 93 -0.78 13.69 -9.16
C GLN A 93 -0.61 15.16 -8.74
N GLY A 94 0.48 15.51 -8.05
CA GLY A 94 0.82 16.86 -7.63
C GLY A 94 0.33 17.25 -6.23
N ALA A 95 -0.76 16.64 -5.75
CA ALA A 95 -1.21 16.77 -4.37
C ALA A 95 -1.99 15.52 -3.93
N ALA A 96 -1.76 15.09 -2.69
CA ALA A 96 -2.48 13.97 -2.08
C ALA A 96 -3.93 14.36 -1.80
N ARG A 97 -4.86 13.50 -2.22
CA ARG A 97 -6.30 13.68 -1.98
C ARG A 97 -6.63 13.38 -0.50
N PRO A 98 -7.68 14.00 0.07
CA PRO A 98 -8.03 13.78 1.47
C PRO A 98 -8.23 12.31 1.85
N ASP A 99 -8.81 11.51 0.95
CA ASP A 99 -9.09 10.09 1.18
C ASP A 99 -7.81 9.24 1.20
N GLU A 100 -6.87 9.48 0.28
CA GLU A 100 -5.54 8.86 0.29
C GLU A 100 -4.79 9.17 1.60
N VAL A 101 -4.82 10.45 2.01
CA VAL A 101 -4.22 10.90 3.26
C VAL A 101 -4.86 10.21 4.46
N ALA A 102 -6.17 9.97 4.43
CA ALA A 102 -6.87 9.28 5.51
C ALA A 102 -6.38 7.84 5.67
N VAL A 103 -6.17 7.11 4.57
CA VAL A 103 -5.59 5.75 4.59
C VAL A 103 -4.17 5.78 5.20
N ILE A 104 -3.31 6.68 4.73
CA ILE A 104 -1.93 6.77 5.19
C ILE A 104 -1.85 7.16 6.68
N LYS A 105 -2.68 8.11 7.13
CA LYS A 105 -2.75 8.51 8.54
C LYS A 105 -3.29 7.40 9.43
N THR A 106 -4.22 6.59 8.92
CA THR A 106 -4.73 5.43 9.65
C THR A 106 -3.62 4.42 9.92
N LEU A 107 -2.81 4.10 8.90
CA LEU A 107 -1.62 3.26 9.06
C LEU A 107 -0.61 3.83 10.07
N GLN A 108 -0.32 5.13 9.96
CA GLN A 108 0.55 5.82 10.93
C GLN A 108 0.02 5.71 12.35
N SER A 109 -1.29 5.87 12.54
CA SER A 109 -1.92 5.74 13.85
C SER A 109 -1.77 4.34 14.42
N TRP A 110 -1.92 3.29 13.63
CA TRP A 110 -1.78 1.91 14.11
C TRP A 110 -0.34 1.57 14.48
N TRP A 111 0.64 2.13 13.77
CA TRP A 111 2.05 1.82 13.99
C TRP A 111 2.75 2.66 15.04
N ASN A 112 2.20 3.81 15.38
CA ASN A 112 2.68 4.69 16.45
C ASN A 112 1.95 4.46 17.79
N SER A 113 1.08 3.44 17.86
CA SER A 113 0.28 3.12 19.03
C SER A 113 0.89 2.06 19.93
#